data_AF-A0A3M1IW11-F1
#
_entry.id   AF-A0A3M1IW11-F1
#
_cell.length_a   1.000
_cell.length_b   1.000
_cell.length_c   1.000
_cell.angle_alpha   90.00
_cell.angle_beta   90.00
_cell.angle_gamma   90.00
#
_symmetry.space_group_name_H-M   'P 1'
#
loop_
_entity.id
_entity.type
_entity.pdbx_description
1 polymer ?
#
loop_
_entity_poly.entity_id
_entity_poly.type
_entity_poly.pdbx_seq_one_letter_code
_entity_poly.pdbx_strand_id
1 'polypeptide(L)'
;MIDLRPVLLVVGVLLATLGCAMMIPALYDLAVANDDWQIFTAAAMLSLFVGIGLAFANRGRARQFTIKQAFLFTNLSWLVLTAFGALPFAWSQLDVSYTDAFFETMSGITTTGATVLTGLDKVPPGILLWRALLQWLG
;
A
#
# COMPACT_ATOMS: atom_id res chain seq x y z
N MET A 1 -8.86 -19.19 -22.37
CA MET A 1 -8.63 -17.83 -21.85
C MET A 1 -8.20 -17.95 -20.39
N ILE A 2 -7.25 -17.12 -19.93
CA ILE A 2 -6.78 -17.16 -18.53
C ILE A 2 -7.88 -16.60 -17.63
N ASP A 3 -8.29 -17.34 -16.60
CA ASP A 3 -9.22 -16.84 -15.58
C ASP A 3 -8.47 -15.91 -14.62
N LEU A 4 -8.83 -14.63 -14.58
CA LEU A 4 -8.17 -13.62 -13.74
C LEU A 4 -8.72 -13.57 -12.32
N ARG A 5 -9.89 -14.18 -12.06
CA ARG A 5 -10.59 -14.05 -10.78
C ARG A 5 -9.74 -14.48 -9.58
N PRO A 6 -9.02 -15.61 -9.61
CA PRO A 6 -8.17 -16.00 -8.47
C PRO A 6 -7.06 -14.99 -8.18
N VAL A 7 -6.48 -14.40 -9.23
CA VAL A 7 -5.42 -13.39 -9.11
C VAL A 7 -5.97 -12.12 -8.48
N LEU A 8 -7.06 -11.58 -9.05
CA LEU A 8 -7.67 -10.34 -8.58
C LEU A 8 -8.23 -10.47 -7.16
N LEU A 9 -8.74 -11.65 -6.80
CA LEU A 9 -9.17 -11.93 -5.43
C LEU A 9 -8.02 -11.75 -4.44
N VAL A 10 -6.88 -12.40 -4.68
CA VAL A 10 -5.73 -12.32 -3.76
C VAL A 10 -5.13 -10.91 -3.75
N VAL A 11 -5.01 -10.25 -4.90
CA VAL A 11 -4.57 -8.84 -4.96
C VAL A 11 -5.50 -7.93 -4.16
N GLY A 12 -6.82 -8.15 -4.25
CA GLY A 12 -7.80 -7.39 -3.46
C GLY A 12 -7.65 -7.61 -1.95
N VAL A 13 -7.40 -8.85 -1.53
CA VAL A 13 -7.13 -9.17 -0.12
C VAL A 13 -5.85 -8.48 0.35
N LEU A 14 -4.76 -8.55 -0.42
CA LEU A 14 -3.50 -7.87 -0.07
C LEU A 14 -3.67 -6.35 0.02
N LEU A 15 -4.43 -5.76 -0.91
CA LEU A 15 -4.72 -4.33 -0.90
C LEU A 15 -5.56 -3.92 0.32
N ALA A 16 -6.54 -4.74 0.71
CA ALA A 16 -7.29 -4.52 1.94
C ALA A 16 -6.39 -4.62 3.18
N THR A 17 -5.47 -5.59 3.22
CA THR A 17 -4.46 -5.72 4.29
C THR A 17 -3.56 -4.49 4.36
N LEU A 18 -3.12 -3.95 3.21
CA LEU A 18 -2.36 -2.70 3.16
C LEU A 18 -3.16 -1.52 3.72
N GLY A 19 -4.45 -1.42 3.36
CA GLY A 19 -5.35 -0.43 3.92
C GLY A 19 -5.50 -0.55 5.45
N CYS A 20 -5.60 -1.77 5.98
CA CYS A 20 -5.57 -2.00 7.43
C CYS A 20 -4.24 -1.56 8.04
N ALA A 21 -3.10 -1.84 7.38
CA ALA A 21 -1.78 -1.44 7.86
C ALA A 21 -1.61 0.08 7.93
N MET A 22 -2.19 0.84 6.99
CA MET A 22 -2.21 2.31 7.01
C MET A 22 -2.97 2.89 8.21
N MET A 23 -3.84 2.13 8.87
CA MET A 23 -4.50 2.59 10.10
C MET A 23 -3.52 2.69 11.28
N ILE A 24 -2.39 1.97 11.25
CA ILE A 24 -1.36 2.04 12.30
C ILE A 24 -0.74 3.45 12.37
N PRO A 25 -0.17 4.01 11.28
CA PRO A 25 0.31 5.39 11.29
C PRO A 25 -0.82 6.41 11.45
N ALA A 26 -2.05 6.15 10.96
CA ALA A 26 -3.19 7.03 11.23
C ALA A 26 -3.47 7.19 12.74
N LEU A 27 -3.52 6.09 13.48
CA LEU A 27 -3.73 6.10 14.94
C LEU A 27 -2.56 6.75 15.66
N TYR A 28 -1.34 6.53 15.17
CA TYR A 28 -0.15 7.13 15.76
C TYR A 28 -0.12 8.65 15.57
N ASP A 29 -0.35 9.15 14.35
CA ASP A 29 -0.44 10.59 14.07
C ASP A 29 -1.56 11.25 14.87
N LEU A 30 -2.71 10.58 15.03
CA LEU A 30 -3.79 11.06 15.88
C LEU A 30 -3.35 11.18 17.35
N ALA A 31 -2.59 10.20 17.86
CA ALA A 31 -2.11 10.20 19.24
C ALA A 31 -1.07 11.30 19.52
N VAL A 32 -0.28 11.70 18.51
CA VAL A 32 0.71 12.79 18.62
C VAL A 32 0.19 14.13 18.11
N ALA A 33 -1.12 14.23 17.83
CA ALA A 33 -1.80 15.43 17.32
C ALA A 33 -1.20 15.99 16.02
N ASN A 34 -0.80 15.10 15.10
CA ASN A 34 -0.36 15.44 13.75
C ASN A 34 -1.51 15.25 12.75
N ASP A 35 -1.86 16.27 11.97
CA ASP A 35 -2.99 16.26 11.04
C ASP A 35 -2.91 15.22 9.90
N ASP A 36 -1.73 14.65 9.63
CA ASP A 36 -1.53 13.60 8.62
C ASP A 36 -2.32 12.31 8.93
N TRP A 37 -2.87 12.15 10.15
CA TRP A 37 -3.81 11.09 10.46
C TRP A 37 -5.00 11.04 9.49
N GLN A 38 -5.46 12.21 9.00
CA GLN A 38 -6.56 12.32 8.04
C GLN A 38 -6.18 11.72 6.69
N ILE A 39 -4.92 11.92 6.29
CA ILE A 39 -4.37 11.47 5.02
C ILE A 39 -4.21 9.96 5.02
N PHE A 40 -3.63 9.41 6.09
CA PHE A 40 -3.56 7.97 6.27
C PHE A 40 -4.94 7.32 6.33
N THR A 41 -5.90 7.95 7.03
CA THR A 41 -7.27 7.44 7.09
C THR A 41 -7.94 7.45 5.72
N ALA A 42 -7.79 8.51 4.94
CA ALA A 42 -8.33 8.59 3.58
C ALA A 42 -7.70 7.53 2.66
N ALA A 43 -6.38 7.36 2.70
CA ALA A 43 -5.66 6.37 1.91
C ALA A 43 -6.05 4.94 2.32
N ALA A 44 -6.20 4.69 3.61
CA ALA A 44 -6.66 3.43 4.16
C ALA A 44 -8.08 3.10 3.69
N MET A 45 -9.01 4.05 3.79
CA MET A 45 -10.41 3.86 3.37
C MET A 45 -10.53 3.61 1.87
N LEU A 46 -9.77 4.32 1.03
CA LEU A 46 -9.72 4.06 -0.41
C LEU A 46 -9.17 2.66 -0.71
N SER A 47 -8.05 2.30 -0.07
CA SER A 47 -7.42 0.98 -0.24
C SER A 47 -8.34 -0.15 0.22
N LEU A 48 -9.02 0.02 1.35
CA LEU A 48 -10.02 -0.93 1.85
C LEU A 48 -11.21 -1.05 0.92
N PHE A 49 -11.77 0.06 0.45
CA PHE A 49 -12.90 0.05 -0.46
C PHE A 49 -12.56 -0.68 -1.76
N VAL A 50 -11.43 -0.35 -2.39
CA VAL A 50 -10.99 -0.99 -3.64
C VAL A 50 -10.61 -2.45 -3.40
N GLY A 51 -9.85 -2.74 -2.34
CA GLY A 51 -9.39 -4.10 -2.03
C GLY A 51 -10.54 -5.05 -1.71
N ILE A 52 -11.45 -4.64 -0.82
CA ILE A 52 -12.64 -5.43 -0.47
C ILE A 52 -13.56 -5.57 -1.69
N GLY A 53 -13.78 -4.50 -2.45
CA GLY A 53 -14.58 -4.54 -3.68
C GLY A 53 -14.02 -5.52 -4.70
N LEU A 54 -12.69 -5.51 -4.91
CA LEU A 54 -12.01 -6.41 -5.83
C LEU A 54 -12.09 -7.87 -5.36
N ALA A 55 -11.86 -8.12 -4.06
CA ALA A 55 -11.95 -9.44 -3.47
C ALA A 55 -13.38 -10.01 -3.54
N PHE A 56 -14.39 -9.18 -3.25
CA PHE A 56 -15.79 -9.57 -3.28
C PHE A 56 -16.27 -9.86 -4.71
N ALA A 57 -15.95 -8.97 -5.67
CA ALA A 57 -16.33 -9.13 -7.07
C ALA A 57 -15.72 -10.37 -7.74
N ASN A 58 -14.57 -10.82 -7.26
CA ASN A 58 -13.84 -11.98 -7.80
C ASN A 58 -13.99 -13.24 -6.94
N ARG A 59 -14.85 -13.22 -5.91
CA ARG A 59 -15.13 -14.37 -5.05
C ARG A 59 -15.75 -15.49 -5.88
N GLY A 60 -15.05 -16.62 -5.96
CA GLY A 60 -15.45 -17.77 -6.76
C GLY A 60 -14.94 -19.09 -6.16
N ARG A 61 -15.21 -20.19 -6.85
CA ARG A 61 -14.72 -21.52 -6.43
C ARG A 61 -13.20 -21.49 -6.33
N ALA A 62 -12.68 -21.91 -5.18
CA ALA A 62 -11.25 -22.08 -4.96
C ALA A 62 -10.70 -22.99 -6.06
N ARG A 63 -9.88 -22.40 -6.94
CA ARG A 63 -9.18 -23.13 -7.99
C ARG A 63 -7.70 -22.94 -7.74
N GLN A 64 -6.95 -24.02 -7.86
CA GLN A 64 -5.50 -23.97 -7.72
C GLN A 64 -4.93 -22.97 -8.73
N PHE A 65 -3.95 -22.19 -8.28
CA PHE A 65 -3.21 -21.29 -9.15
C PHE A 65 -2.50 -22.10 -10.23
N THR A 66 -2.74 -21.73 -11.49
CA THR A 66 -1.88 -22.15 -12.59
C THR A 66 -0.57 -21.35 -12.52
N ILE A 67 0.51 -21.89 -13.09
CA ILE A 67 1.83 -21.21 -13.16
C ILE A 67 1.69 -19.81 -13.79
N LYS A 68 0.90 -19.68 -14.86
CA LYS A 68 0.65 -18.39 -15.54
C LYS A 68 -0.05 -17.37 -14.63
N GLN A 69 -1.01 -17.83 -13.81
CA GLN A 69 -1.68 -16.98 -12.83
C GLN A 69 -0.75 -16.56 -11.70
N ALA A 70 0.18 -17.44 -11.27
CA ALA A 70 1.15 -17.11 -10.23
C ALA A 70 2.10 -15.99 -10.70
N PHE A 71 2.63 -16.08 -11.91
CA PHE A 71 3.46 -15.00 -12.49
C PHE A 71 2.69 -13.68 -12.62
N LEU A 72 1.43 -13.74 -13.04
CA LEU A 72 0.61 -12.53 -13.15
C LEU A 72 0.30 -11.94 -11.78
N PHE A 73 -0.01 -12.78 -10.80
CA PHE A 73 -0.25 -12.38 -9.41
C PHE A 73 0.93 -11.65 -8.82
N THR A 74 2.14 -12.20 -8.92
CA THR A 74 3.34 -11.56 -8.35
C THR A 74 3.58 -10.18 -8.96
N ASN A 75 3.47 -10.01 -10.28
CA ASN A 75 3.65 -8.70 -10.90
C ASN A 75 2.57 -7.70 -10.48
N LEU A 76 1.31 -8.13 -10.45
CA LEU A 76 0.20 -7.26 -10.08
C LEU A 76 0.24 -6.90 -8.59
N SER A 77 0.65 -7.81 -7.70
CA SER A 77 0.75 -7.50 -6.27
C SER A 77 1.75 -6.38 -6.02
N TRP A 78 2.95 -6.45 -6.60
CA TRP A 78 3.94 -5.38 -6.44
C TRP A 78 3.43 -4.05 -7.00
N LEU A 79 2.89 -4.03 -8.21
CA LEU A 79 2.43 -2.78 -8.83
C LEU A 79 1.26 -2.14 -8.07
N VAL A 80 0.27 -2.92 -7.68
CA VAL A 80 -0.93 -2.42 -7.00
C VAL A 80 -0.59 -1.97 -5.57
N LEU A 81 0.15 -2.78 -4.81
CA LEU A 81 0.50 -2.42 -3.44
C LEU A 81 1.40 -1.19 -3.40
N THR A 82 2.34 -1.05 -4.33
CA THR A 82 3.17 0.16 -4.42
C THR A 82 2.35 1.39 -4.81
N ALA A 83 1.43 1.27 -5.78
CA ALA A 83 0.60 2.40 -6.20
C ALA A 83 -0.28 2.93 -5.05
N PHE A 84 -0.89 2.03 -4.27
CA PHE A 84 -1.72 2.44 -3.14
C PHE A 84 -0.89 2.83 -1.90
N GLY A 85 0.22 2.14 -1.65
CA GLY A 85 1.15 2.47 -0.57
C GLY A 85 1.83 3.84 -0.72
N ALA A 86 1.85 4.38 -1.94
CA ALA A 86 2.32 5.72 -2.27
C ALA A 86 1.33 6.83 -1.88
N LEU A 87 0.05 6.52 -1.67
CA LEU A 87 -0.98 7.53 -1.41
C LEU A 87 -0.68 8.38 -0.17
N PRO A 88 -0.28 7.82 0.99
CA PRO A 88 0.05 8.65 2.16
C PRO A 88 1.19 9.62 1.87
N PHE A 89 2.24 9.21 1.16
CA PHE A 89 3.33 10.11 0.78
C PHE A 89 2.87 11.20 -0.18
N ALA A 90 2.13 10.83 -1.22
CA ALA A 90 1.69 11.74 -2.27
C ALA A 90 0.66 12.77 -1.79
N TRP A 91 -0.12 12.44 -0.75
CA TRP A 91 -1.13 13.33 -0.18
C TRP A 91 -0.63 14.11 1.04
N SER A 92 0.47 13.67 1.67
CA SER A 92 1.13 14.35 2.80
C SER A 92 1.63 15.75 2.46
N GLN A 93 1.96 16.52 3.49
CA GLN A 93 2.54 17.85 3.36
C GLN A 93 4.02 17.85 2.91
N LEU A 94 4.57 16.70 2.50
CA LEU A 94 5.97 16.57 2.06
C LEU A 94 6.25 17.23 0.71
N ASP A 95 5.20 17.60 -0.05
CA ASP A 95 5.30 18.22 -1.38
C ASP A 95 6.19 17.41 -2.35
N VAL A 96 6.02 16.09 -2.34
CA VAL A 96 6.75 15.17 -3.22
C VAL A 96 5.91 14.81 -4.44
N SER A 97 6.56 14.61 -5.58
CA SER A 97 5.87 14.12 -6.77
C SER A 97 5.30 12.72 -6.52
N TYR A 98 4.21 12.35 -7.22
CA TYR A 98 3.69 10.98 -7.12
C TYR A 98 4.73 9.94 -7.56
N THR A 99 5.62 10.29 -8.49
CA THR A 99 6.73 9.43 -8.90
C THR A 99 7.72 9.20 -7.78
N ASP A 100 8.02 10.20 -6.96
CA ASP A 100 8.89 10.07 -5.79
C ASP A 100 8.20 9.26 -4.68
N ALA A 101 6.91 9.50 -4.45
CA ALA A 101 6.10 8.71 -3.53
C ALA A 101 6.03 7.23 -3.93
N PHE A 102 5.86 6.95 -5.23
CA PHE A 102 5.88 5.61 -5.79
C PHE A 102 7.26 4.97 -5.64
N PHE A 103 8.34 5.72 -5.89
CA PHE A 103 9.70 5.24 -5.70
C PHE A 103 9.98 4.88 -4.24
N GLU A 104 9.63 5.77 -3.30
CA GLU A 104 9.82 5.55 -1.86
C GLU A 104 9.04 4.32 -1.39
N THR A 105 7.80 4.15 -1.87
CA THR A 105 6.98 2.98 -1.54
C THR A 105 7.54 1.70 -2.15
N MET A 106 7.98 1.74 -3.41
CA MET A 106 8.57 0.58 -4.08
C MET A 106 9.81 0.14 -3.32
N SER A 107 10.71 1.07 -3.05
CA SER A 107 11.94 0.84 -2.28
C SER A 107 11.66 0.28 -0.88
N GLY A 108 10.60 0.79 -0.24
CA GLY A 108 10.07 0.30 1.03
C GLY A 108 9.66 -1.17 0.96
N ILE A 109 8.66 -1.45 0.12
CA ILE A 109 8.02 -2.77 0.05
C ILE A 109 8.90 -3.85 -0.57
N THR A 110 9.91 -3.48 -1.37
CA THR A 110 10.90 -4.44 -1.90
C THR A 110 12.16 -4.53 -1.06
N THR A 111 12.10 -4.03 0.18
CA THR A 111 13.20 -4.04 1.15
C THR A 111 14.54 -3.49 0.64
N THR A 112 14.47 -2.58 -0.34
CA THR A 112 15.65 -2.02 -1.03
C THR A 112 16.31 -0.94 -0.19
N GLY A 113 15.53 -0.11 0.50
CA GLY A 113 16.04 0.87 1.46
C GLY A 113 16.69 2.12 0.84
N ALA A 114 16.50 2.35 -0.46
CA ALA A 114 16.81 3.63 -1.09
C ALA A 114 15.76 4.69 -0.73
N THR A 115 16.17 5.96 -0.65
CA THR A 115 15.29 7.08 -0.31
C THR A 115 15.49 8.24 -1.28
N VAL A 116 14.40 8.87 -1.70
CA VAL A 116 14.42 10.16 -2.42
C VAL A 116 14.08 11.32 -1.50
N LEU A 117 13.53 11.04 -0.33
CA LEU A 117 13.24 12.03 0.70
C LEU A 117 14.53 12.55 1.34
N THR A 118 14.55 13.85 1.61
CA THR A 118 15.65 14.53 2.33
C THR A 118 15.14 15.10 3.66
N GLY A 119 16.04 15.34 4.62
CA GLY A 119 15.65 15.93 5.90
C GLY A 119 14.71 15.05 6.74
N LEU A 120 14.93 13.74 6.73
CA LEU A 120 14.08 12.73 7.38
C LEU A 120 13.83 13.01 8.87
N ASP A 121 14.77 13.68 9.56
CA ASP A 121 14.64 14.05 10.97
C ASP A 121 13.47 15.01 11.26
N LYS A 122 12.92 15.65 10.21
CA LYS A 122 11.82 16.62 10.30
C LYS A 122 10.52 16.13 9.67
N VAL A 123 10.51 14.91 9.13
CA VAL A 123 9.34 14.32 8.47
C VAL A 123 8.30 13.94 9.53
N PRO A 124 6.99 14.06 9.22
CA PRO A 124 5.93 13.66 10.13
C PRO A 124 6.13 12.24 10.69
N PRO A 125 5.83 12.03 11.98
CA PRO A 125 6.13 10.78 12.67
C PRO A 125 5.37 9.58 12.08
N GLY A 126 4.13 9.74 11.62
CA GLY A 126 3.39 8.69 10.91
C GLY A 126 3.97 8.33 9.55
N ILE A 127 4.54 9.28 8.82
CA ILE A 127 5.27 8.98 7.58
C ILE A 127 6.53 8.16 7.88
N LEU A 128 7.31 8.52 8.90
CA LEU A 128 8.48 7.74 9.31
C LEU A 128 8.09 6.32 9.71
N LEU A 129 6.99 6.18 10.46
CA LEU A 129 6.45 4.88 10.83
C LEU A 129 5.98 4.09 9.59
N TRP A 130 5.32 4.74 8.64
CA TRP A 130 4.88 4.10 7.40
C TRP A 130 6.03 3.55 6.57
N ARG A 131 7.13 4.29 6.48
CA ARG A 131 8.36 3.81 5.83
C ARG A 131 8.89 2.54 6.48
N ALA A 132 8.96 2.51 7.81
CA ALA A 132 9.38 1.32 8.55
C ALA A 132 8.40 0.14 8.36
N LEU A 133 7.09 0.41 8.32
CA LEU A 133 6.07 -0.61 8.08
C LEU A 133 6.16 -1.19 6.68
N LEU A 134 6.39 -0.37 5.65
CA LEU A 134 6.58 -0.85 4.28
C LEU A 134 7.76 -1.83 4.17
N GLN A 135 8.86 -1.51 4.83
CA GLN A 135 10.04 -2.40 4.93
C GLN A 135 9.74 -3.71 5.67
N TRP A 136 8.86 -3.68 6.67
CA TRP A 136 8.48 -4.87 7.43
C TRP A 136 7.43 -5.73 6.71
N LEU A 137 6.57 -5.10 5.90
CA LEU A 137 5.55 -5.79 5.10
C LEU A 137 6.13 -6.48 3.86
N GLY A 138 7.24 -5.96 3.33
CA GLY A 138 7.99 -6.53 2.21
C GLY A 138 8.75 -7.80 2.56
#